data_AF-A0A4Y1QVW4-F1
#
_entry.id   AF-A0A4Y1QVW4-F1
#
_cell.length_a   1.000
_cell.length_b   1.000
_cell.length_c   1.000
_cell.angle_alpha   90.00
_cell.angle_beta   90.00
_cell.angle_gamma   90.00
#
_symmetry.space_group_name_H-M   'P 1'
#
loop_
_entity.id
_entity.type
_entity.pdbx_description
1 polymer ?
#
loop_
_entity_poly.entity_id
_entity_poly.type
_entity_poly.pdbx_seq_one_letter_code
_entity_poly.pdbx_strand_id
1 'polypeptide(L)' 'MSSILLGINPSTAKICPQYCTDQAGYMTCPSSGNTQLSPSCNCCLAPAGCTLYRADGTSICTGT' A
#
# COMPACT_ATOMS: atom_id res chain seq x y z
N MET A 1 13.20 -38.74 -5.56
CA MET A 1 13.22 -37.60 -6.49
C MET A 1 12.22 -36.60 -5.94
N SER A 2 12.70 -35.61 -5.18
CA SER A 2 11.80 -34.67 -4.48
C SER A 2 11.40 -33.56 -5.44
N SER A 3 10.13 -33.52 -5.82
CA SER A 3 9.59 -32.45 -6.66
C SER A 3 9.12 -31.31 -5.74
N ILE A 4 9.87 -30.21 -5.72
CA ILE A 4 9.41 -28.94 -5.17
C ILE A 4 8.46 -28.33 -6.21
N LEU A 5 7.15 -28.30 -5.90
CA LEU A 5 6.20 -27.48 -6.64
C LEU A 5 6.48 -26.01 -6.32
N LEU A 6 7.24 -25.33 -7.18
CA LEU A 6 7.25 -23.87 -7.22
C LEU A 6 5.91 -23.42 -7.83
N GLY A 7 4.92 -23.19 -6.96
CA GLY A 7 3.68 -22.52 -7.32
C GLY A 7 3.91 -21.04 -7.61
N ILE A 8 4.62 -20.74 -8.70
CA ILE A 8 4.70 -19.40 -9.27
C ILE A 8 3.34 -19.09 -9.90
N ASN A 9 2.45 -18.53 -9.08
CA ASN A 9 1.33 -17.75 -9.59
C ASN A 9 1.95 -16.48 -10.18
N PRO A 10 1.83 -16.20 -11.49
CA PRO A 10 2.25 -14.92 -12.03
C PRO A 10 1.27 -13.86 -11.50
N SER A 11 1.48 -13.42 -10.28
CA SER A 11 0.88 -12.21 -9.75
C SER A 11 1.28 -11.12 -10.70
N THR A 12 0.31 -10.56 -11.42
CA THR A 12 0.49 -9.46 -12.35
C THR A 12 1.25 -8.37 -11.59
N ALA A 13 2.50 -8.10 -11.98
CA ALA A 13 3.30 -7.10 -11.29
C ALA A 13 2.59 -5.75 -11.44
N LYS A 14 2.23 -5.13 -10.31
CA LYS A 14 1.56 -3.83 -10.30
C LYS A 14 2.56 -2.77 -10.77
N ILE A 15 2.30 -2.17 -11.93
CA ILE A 15 3.09 -1.04 -12.42
C ILE A 15 2.54 0.21 -11.76
N CYS A 16 3.36 0.87 -10.95
CA CYS A 16 2.98 2.10 -10.25
C CYS A 16 3.70 3.32 -10.80
N PRO A 17 3.05 4.49 -10.82
CA PRO A 17 3.74 5.74 -11.07
C PRO A 17 4.78 5.99 -9.97
N GLN A 18 5.88 6.65 -10.36
CA GLN A 18 7.00 6.96 -9.46
C GLN A 18 6.88 8.34 -8.80
N TYR A 19 5.82 9.11 -9.08
CA TYR A 19 5.56 10.37 -8.39
C TYR A 19 4.81 10.14 -7.09
N CYS A 20 5.09 10.97 -6.07
CA CYS A 20 4.45 10.88 -4.77
C CYS A 20 3.26 11.85 -4.64
N THR A 21 2.34 11.51 -3.75
CA THR A 21 1.23 12.37 -3.33
C THR A 21 1.74 13.32 -2.26
N ASP A 22 2.05 14.56 -2.63
CA ASP A 22 2.61 15.57 -1.72
C ASP A 22 1.67 15.93 -0.54
N GLN A 23 0.38 15.60 -0.68
CA GLN A 23 -0.64 15.87 0.34
C GLN A 23 -0.76 14.74 1.39
N ALA A 24 -0.06 13.61 1.23
CA ALA A 24 -0.14 12.50 2.16
C ALA A 24 0.62 12.84 3.47
N GLY A 25 -0.11 12.92 4.59
CA GLY A 25 0.46 13.18 5.90
C GLY A 25 0.80 11.91 6.68
N TYR A 26 -0.11 10.92 6.65
CA TYR A 26 0.09 9.63 7.31
C TYR A 26 -0.73 8.54 6.62
N MET A 27 -0.52 7.29 7.02
CA MET A 27 -1.38 6.17 6.61
C MET A 27 -1.77 5.31 7.81
N THR A 28 -2.87 4.56 7.67
CA THR A 28 -3.24 3.48 8.59
C THR A 28 -3.40 2.19 7.82
N CYS A 29 -2.99 1.07 8.43
CA CYS A 29 -3.15 -0.26 7.87
C CYS A 29 -3.98 -1.14 8.80
N PRO A 30 -4.79 -2.08 8.27
CA PRO A 30 -5.58 -3.01 9.09
C PRO A 30 -4.72 -3.79 10.10
N SER A 31 -3.50 -4.15 9.70
CA SER A 31 -2.54 -4.87 10.54
C SER A 31 -2.04 -4.07 11.75
N SER A 32 -2.07 -2.74 11.68
CA SER A 32 -1.62 -1.82 12.73
C SER A 32 -2.76 -1.08 13.43
N GLY A 33 -4.01 -1.42 13.09
CA GLY A 33 -5.20 -0.72 13.55
C GLY A 33 -5.18 0.77 13.20
N ASN A 34 -5.38 1.62 14.22
CA ASN A 34 -5.45 3.08 14.08
C ASN A 34 -4.09 3.79 14.22
N THR A 35 -3.00 3.04 14.30
CA THR A 35 -1.65 3.62 14.39
C THR A 35 -1.34 4.41 13.13
N GLN A 36 -0.94 5.67 13.29
CA GLN A 36 -0.49 6.51 12.19
C GLN A 36 0.95 6.11 11.82
N LEU A 37 1.12 5.61 10.61
CA LEU A 37 2.40 5.24 10.03
C LEU A 37 2.86 6.29 9.01
N SER A 38 4.15 6.30 8.71
CA SER A 38 4.68 7.08 7.59
C SER A 38 3.93 6.71 6.31
N PRO A 39 3.42 7.69 5.55
CA PRO A 39 2.62 7.43 4.37
C PRO A 39 3.47 6.77 3.28
N SER A 40 2.85 5.88 2.51
CA SER A 40 3.43 5.44 1.24
C SER A 40 3.49 6.61 0.26
N CYS A 41 4.46 6.58 -0.66
CA CYS A 41 4.64 7.63 -1.66
C CYS A 41 3.36 7.92 -2.44
N ASN A 42 2.60 6.90 -2.87
CA ASN A 42 1.30 7.06 -3.50
C ASN A 42 0.40 5.84 -3.23
N CYS A 43 -0.87 5.95 -3.65
CA CYS A 43 -1.90 4.91 -3.48
C CYS A 43 -1.57 3.58 -4.14
N CYS A 44 -0.85 3.62 -5.27
CA CYS A 44 -0.49 2.41 -5.99
C CYS A 44 0.57 1.61 -5.21
N LEU A 45 1.51 2.32 -4.59
CA LEU A 45 2.57 1.74 -3.77
C LEU A 45 2.10 1.40 -2.35
N ALA A 46 0.93 1.87 -1.94
CA ALA A 46 0.35 1.54 -0.64
C ALA A 46 0.00 0.04 -0.58
N PRO A 47 0.34 -0.66 0.52
CA PRO A 47 -0.06 -2.04 0.71
C PRO A 47 -1.58 -2.20 0.69
N ALA A 48 -2.04 -3.37 0.24
CA ALA A 48 -3.47 -3.67 0.14
C ALA A 48 -4.20 -3.44 1.48
N GLY A 49 -5.30 -2.68 1.42
CA GLY A 49 -6.12 -2.33 2.57
C GLY A 49 -5.59 -1.17 3.42
N CYS A 50 -4.38 -0.65 3.16
CA CYS A 50 -3.88 0.51 3.88
C CYS A 50 -4.44 1.81 3.29
N THR A 51 -4.89 2.73 4.14
CA THR A 51 -5.46 4.01 3.72
C THR A 51 -4.48 5.15 3.96
N LEU A 52 -4.24 5.97 2.94
CA LEU A 52 -3.48 7.20 3.06
C LEU A 52 -4.42 8.34 3.42
N TYR A 53 -3.95 9.23 4.30
CA TYR A 53 -4.67 10.40 4.77
C TYR A 53 -3.83 11.66 4.58
N ARG A 54 -4.50 12.79 4.42
CA ARG A 54 -3.91 14.11 4.58
C ARG A 54 -3.61 14.39 6.04
N ALA A 55 -2.81 15.43 6.30
CA ALA A 55 -2.52 15.88 7.66
C ALA A 55 -3.78 16.29 8.46
N ASP A 56 -4.85 16.71 7.77
CA ASP A 56 -6.15 17.05 8.38
C ASP A 56 -7.05 15.83 8.67
N GLY A 57 -6.58 14.61 8.35
CA GLY A 57 -7.32 13.37 8.53
C GLY A 57 -8.27 13.02 7.38
N THR A 58 -8.34 13.80 6.31
CA THR A 58 -9.11 13.45 5.10
C THR A 58 -8.48 12.24 4.41
N SER A 59 -9.27 11.21 4.12
CA SER A 59 -8.80 10.05 3.36
C SER A 59 -8.51 10.42 1.90
N ILE A 60 -7.41 9.91 1.38
CA ILE A 60 -6.98 10.11 -0.01
C ILE A 60 -7.37 8.87 -0.83
N CYS A 61 -6.98 7.69 -0.37
CA CYS A 61 -7.16 6.42 -1.06
C CYS A 61 -6.82 5.24 -0.17
N THR A 62 -7.27 4.05 -0.57
CA THR A 62 -6.88 2.77 0.03
C THR A 62 -6.11 1.94 -0.99
N GLY A 63 -4.96 1.39 -0.58
CA GLY A 63 -4.14 0.51 -1.41
C GLY A 63 -4.90 -0.77 -1.79
N THR A 64 -4.67 -1.23 -3.01
CA THR A 64 -5.29 -2.44 -3.61
C THR A 64 -4.24 -3.38 -4.13
#